data_AF-A0A852GR33-F1
#
_entry.id   AF-A0A852GR33-F1
#
_cell.length_a   1.000
_cell.length_b   1.000
_cell.length_c   1.000
_cell.angle_alpha   90.00
_cell.angle_beta   90.00
_cell.angle_gamma   90.00
#
_symmetry.space_group_name_H-M   'P 1'
#
loop_
_entity.id
_entity.type
_entity.pdbx_description
1 polymer ?
#
loop_
_entity_poly.entity_id
_entity_poly.type
_entity_poly.pdbx_seq_one_letter_code
_entity_poly.pdbx_strand_id
1 'polypeptide(L)'
;MMHLAETLTFSGRKVVAAWASLPFPARPGCSLPDALCAHPQAVPWKLLSPCRERKVRGCFAQSVVLRGVGKERKPPASPLHACESTEEALQRYLHTLFPGAFSTSHVLEQPCHTQPPYPQFFSPLLTRQGFLLDKPPRYPSAG
;
A
#
# COMPACT_ATOMS: atom_id res chain seq x y z
N MET A 1 -3.06 15.43 -10.34
CA MET A 1 -3.94 14.24 -10.47
C MET A 1 -4.47 14.04 -11.89
N MET A 2 -4.87 15.10 -12.63
CA MET A 2 -5.40 14.97 -14.00
C MET A 2 -4.42 14.29 -14.98
N HIS A 3 -3.14 14.67 -14.97
CA HIS A 3 -2.11 14.08 -15.85
C HIS A 3 -1.96 12.56 -15.69
N LEU A 4 -2.08 12.03 -14.47
CA LEU A 4 -1.97 10.58 -14.24
C LEU A 4 -3.21 9.83 -14.75
N ALA A 5 -4.40 10.41 -14.58
CA ALA A 5 -5.63 9.86 -15.13
C ALA A 5 -5.60 9.86 -16.68
N GLU A 6 -5.03 10.89 -17.29
CA GLU A 6 -4.81 10.96 -18.74
C GLU A 6 -3.82 9.88 -19.21
N THR A 7 -2.69 9.70 -18.53
CA THR A 7 -1.71 8.63 -18.85
C THR A 7 -2.31 7.22 -18.74
N LEU A 8 -3.22 7.00 -17.79
CA LEU A 8 -3.91 5.73 -17.61
C LEU A 8 -5.13 5.57 -18.54
N THR A 9 -5.47 6.57 -19.35
CA THR A 9 -6.58 6.48 -20.32
C THR A 9 -6.04 5.93 -21.64
N PHE A 10 -6.21 4.62 -21.87
CA PHE A 10 -5.76 3.95 -23.11
C PHE A 10 -6.94 3.56 -24.00
N SER A 11 -6.86 3.88 -25.30
CA SER A 11 -7.86 3.48 -26.32
C SER A 11 -9.30 3.95 -25.98
N GLY A 12 -9.44 5.18 -25.48
CA GLY A 12 -10.74 5.76 -25.13
C GLY A 12 -11.39 5.20 -23.85
N ARG A 13 -10.71 4.29 -23.13
CA ARG A 13 -11.18 3.76 -21.84
C ARG A 13 -10.93 4.76 -20.73
N LYS A 14 -11.99 5.22 -20.06
CA LYS A 14 -11.92 6.18 -18.94
C LYS A 14 -11.54 5.48 -17.63
N VAL A 15 -10.70 6.13 -16.83
CA VAL A 15 -10.25 5.65 -15.51
C VAL A 15 -11.40 5.72 -14.51
N VAL A 16 -11.71 4.60 -13.87
CA VAL A 16 -12.73 4.54 -12.81
C VAL A 16 -12.21 3.72 -11.65
N ALA A 17 -11.51 4.40 -10.74
CA ALA A 17 -11.39 4.11 -9.31
C ALA A 17 -10.13 4.78 -8.78
N ALA A 18 -10.22 5.37 -7.60
CA ALA A 18 -9.05 5.72 -6.81
C ALA A 18 -9.08 4.87 -5.54
N TRP A 19 -7.92 4.32 -5.17
CA TRP A 19 -7.77 3.49 -3.98
C TRP A 19 -6.75 4.11 -3.05
N ALA A 20 -6.91 3.91 -1.74
CA ALA A 20 -5.92 4.33 -0.76
C ALA A 20 -5.83 3.36 0.42
N SER A 21 -4.65 3.32 1.03
CA SER A 21 -4.43 2.70 2.33
C SER A 21 -3.79 3.74 3.23
N LEU A 22 -4.46 4.09 4.33
CA LEU A 22 -3.96 5.08 5.29
C LEU A 22 -4.46 4.70 6.70
N PRO A 23 -3.60 4.14 7.56
CA PRO A 23 -2.22 3.72 7.28
C PRO A 23 -2.17 2.45 6.42
N PHE A 24 -1.06 2.23 5.72
CA PHE A 24 -0.75 0.92 5.13
C PHE A 24 -0.54 -0.11 6.25
N PRO A 25 -1.00 -1.37 6.12
CA PRO A 25 -0.96 -2.36 7.20
C PRO A 25 0.44 -2.97 7.43
N ALA A 26 1.46 -2.12 7.56
CA ALA A 26 2.81 -2.52 7.96
C ALA A 26 2.89 -2.64 9.49
N ARG A 27 3.64 -3.65 9.94
CA ARG A 27 3.95 -3.89 11.36
C ARG A 27 5.42 -3.57 11.65
N PRO A 28 5.77 -3.20 12.89
CA PRO A 28 7.18 -3.01 13.26
C PRO A 28 8.00 -4.28 13.02
N GLY A 29 9.17 -4.14 12.41
CA GLY A 29 10.05 -5.27 12.10
C GLY A 29 9.56 -6.18 10.97
N CYS A 30 8.47 -5.83 10.28
CA CYS A 30 8.03 -6.51 9.06
C CYS A 30 8.57 -5.83 7.82
N SER A 31 8.95 -6.65 6.83
CA SER A 31 9.32 -6.19 5.50
C SER A 31 8.06 -5.91 4.65
N LEU A 32 8.20 -5.22 3.52
CA LEU A 32 7.09 -5.03 2.58
C LEU A 32 6.51 -6.38 2.10
N PRO A 33 7.33 -7.37 1.67
CA PRO A 33 6.84 -8.70 1.36
C PRO A 33 6.00 -9.34 2.46
N ASP A 34 6.35 -9.18 3.75
CA ASP A 34 5.54 -9.71 4.86
C ASP A 34 4.11 -9.15 4.84
N ALA A 35 3.98 -7.83 4.68
CA ALA A 35 2.68 -7.15 4.66
C ALA A 35 1.84 -7.53 3.43
N LEU A 36 2.47 -7.72 2.27
CA LEU A 36 1.81 -8.13 1.03
C LEU A 36 1.40 -9.61 1.07
N CYS A 37 2.26 -10.49 1.60
CA CYS A 37 1.96 -11.92 1.77
C CYS A 37 0.77 -12.19 2.71
N ALA A 38 0.51 -11.28 3.66
CA ALA A 38 -0.70 -11.34 4.49
C ALA A 38 -2.00 -11.11 3.70
N HIS A 39 -1.91 -10.63 2.44
CA HIS A 39 -3.05 -10.31 1.58
C HIS A 39 -2.91 -10.98 0.20
N PRO A 40 -2.94 -12.32 0.09
CA PRO A 40 -2.59 -13.04 -1.13
C PRO A 40 -3.62 -12.94 -2.27
N GLN A 41 -4.87 -12.59 -1.95
CA GLN A 41 -6.00 -12.60 -2.92
C GLN A 41 -6.63 -11.21 -3.13
N ALA A 42 -6.18 -10.20 -2.39
CA ALA A 42 -6.76 -8.88 -2.42
C ALA A 42 -5.69 -7.86 -2.04
N VAL A 43 -5.85 -6.64 -2.51
CA VAL A 43 -4.96 -5.53 -2.17
C VAL A 43 -5.25 -4.95 -0.78
N PRO A 44 -4.24 -4.46 -0.05
CA PRO A 44 -4.41 -3.86 1.28
C PRO A 44 -4.87 -2.39 1.26
N TRP A 45 -5.49 -1.94 0.17
CA TRP A 45 -6.06 -0.59 0.02
C TRP A 45 -7.56 -0.67 -0.25
N LYS A 46 -8.28 0.42 0.04
CA LYS A 46 -9.73 0.53 -0.09
C LYS A 46 -10.11 1.54 -1.17
N LEU A 47 -11.25 1.30 -1.83
CA LEU A 47 -11.80 2.20 -2.82
C LEU A 47 -12.23 3.51 -2.15
N LEU A 48 -11.85 4.64 -2.73
CA LEU A 48 -12.21 5.98 -2.25
C LEU A 48 -13.59 6.44 -2.72
N SER A 49 -14.15 5.78 -3.74
CA SER A 49 -15.51 6.03 -4.21
C SER A 49 -16.49 5.03 -3.59
N PRO A 50 -17.75 5.43 -3.34
CA PRO A 50 -18.80 4.55 -2.82
C PRO A 50 -19.34 3.58 -3.88
N CYS A 51 -18.75 3.55 -5.08
CA CYS A 51 -19.14 2.62 -6.13
C CYS A 51 -18.93 1.20 -5.62
N ARG A 52 -19.94 0.33 -5.71
CA ARG A 52 -19.78 -1.06 -5.29
C ARG A 52 -18.60 -1.66 -6.02
N GLU A 53 -17.74 -2.33 -5.27
CA GLU A 53 -16.62 -3.11 -5.78
C GLU A 53 -17.19 -4.22 -6.69
N ARG A 54 -17.42 -3.92 -7.97
CA ARG A 54 -17.56 -4.96 -8.99
C ARG A 54 -16.25 -5.71 -8.92
N LYS A 55 -16.29 -7.02 -8.63
CA LYS A 55 -15.14 -7.93 -8.75
C LYS A 55 -14.29 -7.43 -9.91
N VAL A 56 -13.09 -6.92 -9.62
CA VAL A 56 -12.24 -6.18 -10.55
C VAL A 56 -11.77 -7.13 -11.65
N ARG A 57 -12.69 -7.51 -12.54
CA ARG A 57 -12.43 -8.39 -13.68
C ARG A 57 -11.82 -7.61 -14.85
N GLY A 58 -11.45 -6.35 -14.64
CA GLY A 58 -11.09 -5.43 -15.72
C GLY A 58 -10.19 -4.27 -15.31
N CYS A 59 -9.17 -4.52 -14.47
CA CYS A 59 -8.06 -3.57 -14.38
C CYS A 59 -7.22 -3.69 -15.65
N PHE A 60 -7.26 -2.67 -16.52
CA PHE A 60 -6.47 -2.66 -17.74
C PHE A 60 -5.12 -1.94 -17.55
N ALA A 61 -5.08 -0.95 -16.66
CA ALA A 61 -3.88 -0.24 -16.27
C ALA A 61 -4.03 0.26 -14.82
N GLN A 62 -2.92 0.31 -14.09
CA GLN A 62 -2.87 0.84 -12.73
C GLN A 62 -1.52 1.52 -12.45
N SER A 63 -1.56 2.51 -11.57
CA SER A 63 -0.38 3.15 -10.99
C SER A 63 -0.51 3.12 -9.47
N VAL A 64 0.46 2.50 -8.80
CA VAL A 64 0.48 2.32 -7.36
C VAL A 64 1.71 3.00 -6.78
N VAL A 65 1.50 3.91 -5.82
CA VAL A 65 2.58 4.56 -5.10
C VAL A 65 2.47 4.20 -3.63
N LEU A 66 3.54 3.62 -3.09
CA LEU A 66 3.67 3.33 -1.67
C LEU A 66 4.73 4.24 -1.06
N ARG A 67 4.46 4.81 0.11
CA ARG A 67 5.34 5.76 0.80
C ARG A 67 5.59 5.34 2.24
N GLY A 68 6.74 5.68 2.79
CA GLY A 68 7.09 5.43 4.18
C GLY A 68 7.51 3.99 4.47
N VAL A 69 7.89 3.21 3.45
CA VAL A 69 8.28 1.81 3.61
C VAL A 69 9.80 1.68 3.47
N GLY A 70 10.43 1.21 4.55
CA GLY A 70 11.88 1.02 4.61
C GLY A 70 12.38 -0.25 3.91
N LYS A 71 13.71 -0.35 3.76
CA LYS A 71 14.43 -1.47 3.15
C LYS A 71 14.69 -2.62 4.14
N GLU A 72 13.70 -2.97 4.94
CA GLU A 72 13.81 -4.14 5.82
C GLU A 72 13.91 -5.40 4.97
N ARG A 73 15.07 -6.07 5.01
CA ARG A 73 15.33 -7.31 4.29
C ARG A 73 15.33 -8.47 5.27
N LYS A 74 14.62 -9.53 4.89
CA LYS A 74 14.59 -10.80 5.63
C LYS A 74 15.03 -11.94 4.72
N PRO A 75 15.48 -13.08 5.29
CA PRO A 75 15.76 -14.28 4.53
C PRO A 75 14.58 -14.67 3.63
N PRO A 76 14.83 -15.23 2.44
CA PRO A 76 13.77 -15.52 1.48
C PRO A 76 12.85 -16.62 1.98
N ALA A 77 11.63 -16.25 2.40
CA ALA A 77 10.57 -17.17 2.81
C ALA A 77 9.45 -17.29 1.75
N SER A 78 9.40 -16.39 0.77
CA SER A 78 8.44 -16.42 -0.34
C SER A 78 9.02 -15.80 -1.62
N PRO A 79 8.38 -15.98 -2.80
CA PRO A 79 8.84 -15.38 -4.05
C PRO A 79 8.92 -13.84 -4.03
N LEU A 80 8.16 -13.18 -3.15
CA LEU A 80 8.25 -11.72 -2.94
C LEU A 80 9.48 -11.32 -2.12
N HIS A 81 9.95 -12.18 -1.23
CA HIS A 81 11.20 -11.96 -0.48
C HIS A 81 12.45 -12.19 -1.33
N ALA A 82 12.33 -12.97 -2.40
CA ALA A 82 13.41 -13.21 -3.35
C ALA A 82 13.62 -12.03 -4.34
N CYS A 83 12.74 -11.02 -4.34
CA CYS A 83 12.90 -9.81 -5.14
C CYS A 83 14.09 -8.98 -4.65
N GLU A 84 14.83 -8.38 -5.58
CA GLU A 84 16.01 -7.58 -5.25
C GLU A 84 15.65 -6.24 -4.62
N SER A 85 14.46 -5.72 -4.91
CA SER A 85 13.96 -4.45 -4.36
C SER A 85 12.51 -4.56 -3.86
N THR A 86 12.14 -3.64 -2.96
CA THR A 86 10.76 -3.48 -2.50
C THR A 86 9.82 -3.08 -3.64
N GLU A 87 10.31 -2.33 -4.62
CA GLU A 87 9.56 -1.94 -5.81
C GLU A 87 9.29 -3.13 -6.72
N GLU A 88 10.28 -4.00 -6.94
CA GLU A 88 10.09 -5.25 -7.68
C GLU A 88 9.12 -6.18 -6.96
N ALA A 89 9.19 -6.27 -5.62
CA ALA A 89 8.25 -7.05 -4.82
C ALA A 89 6.81 -6.54 -4.98
N LEU A 90 6.60 -5.22 -4.94
CA LEU A 90 5.29 -4.61 -5.17
C LEU A 90 4.81 -4.87 -6.60
N GLN A 91 5.67 -4.72 -7.60
CA GLN A 91 5.32 -4.98 -9.00
C GLN A 91 4.92 -6.44 -9.23
N ARG A 92 5.68 -7.40 -8.67
CA ARG A 92 5.40 -8.83 -8.76
C ARG A 92 4.06 -9.16 -8.07
N TYR A 93 3.80 -8.59 -6.91
CA TYR A 93 2.53 -8.75 -6.20
C TYR A 93 1.32 -8.25 -7.01
N LEU A 94 1.43 -7.05 -7.62
CA LEU A 94 0.38 -6.51 -8.48
C LEU A 94 0.14 -7.37 -9.71
N HIS A 95 1.20 -7.89 -10.32
CA HIS A 95 1.10 -8.81 -11.46
C HIS A 95 0.41 -10.12 -11.09
N THR A 96 0.62 -10.65 -9.88
CA THR A 96 -0.10 -11.85 -9.39
C THR A 96 -1.60 -11.58 -9.25
N LEU A 97 -2.00 -10.40 -8.75
CA LEU A 97 -3.41 -10.06 -8.57
C LEU A 97 -4.10 -9.61 -9.88
N PHE A 98 -3.36 -8.99 -10.80
CA PHE A 98 -3.87 -8.40 -12.03
C PHE A 98 -2.98 -8.74 -13.24
N PRO A 99 -2.90 -10.01 -13.66
CA PRO A 99 -1.94 -10.46 -14.68
C PRO A 99 -2.14 -9.82 -16.07
N GLY A 100 -3.35 -9.33 -16.37
CA GLY A 100 -3.65 -8.64 -17.64
C GLY A 100 -3.52 -7.11 -17.59
N ALA A 101 -3.12 -6.54 -16.45
CA ALA A 101 -3.07 -5.10 -16.26
C ALA A 101 -1.65 -4.54 -16.50
N PHE A 102 -1.56 -3.44 -17.25
CA PHE A 102 -0.33 -2.64 -17.27
C PHE A 102 -0.14 -1.96 -15.91
N SER A 103 0.80 -2.45 -15.13
CA SER A 103 1.00 -2.02 -13.74
C SER A 103 2.33 -1.27 -13.62
N THR A 104 2.28 -0.03 -13.15
CA THR A 104 3.47 0.70 -12.68
C THR A 104 3.38 0.84 -11.16
N SER A 105 4.48 0.53 -10.49
CA SER A 105 4.61 0.67 -9.04
C SER A 105 5.80 1.55 -8.71
N HIS A 106 5.68 2.33 -7.64
CA HIS A 106 6.77 3.13 -7.11
C HIS A 106 6.79 3.06 -5.59
N VAL A 107 7.95 2.79 -4.98
CA VAL A 107 8.11 2.72 -3.52
C VAL A 107 9.04 3.81 -3.04
N LEU A 108 8.55 4.68 -2.15
CA LEU A 108 9.30 5.76 -1.54
C LEU A 108 9.55 5.46 -0.06
N GLU A 109 10.80 5.59 0.37
CA GLU A 109 11.16 5.46 1.78
C GLU A 109 10.60 6.62 2.62
N GLN A 110 10.49 7.81 2.03
CA GLN A 110 10.04 8.99 2.73
C GLN A 110 8.53 8.89 3.05
N PRO A 111 8.13 9.04 4.32
CA PRO A 111 6.73 9.06 4.71
C PRO A 111 6.05 10.36 4.25
N CYS A 112 4.72 10.36 4.23
CA CYS A 112 3.96 11.58 4.03
C CYS A 112 4.18 12.55 5.19
N HIS A 113 4.58 13.79 4.89
CA HIS A 113 4.73 14.82 5.90
C HIS A 113 3.36 15.27 6.41
N THR A 114 3.21 15.32 7.73
CA THR A 114 2.02 15.84 8.41
C THR A 114 2.47 16.97 9.34
N GLN A 115 1.82 18.13 9.26
CA GLN A 115 2.12 19.28 10.12
C GLN A 115 1.08 19.39 11.24
N PRO A 116 1.47 19.80 12.45
CA PRO A 116 0.53 20.17 13.49
C PRO A 116 -0.33 21.39 13.05
N PRO A 117 -1.62 21.44 13.40
CA PRO A 117 -2.39 20.40 14.07
C PRO A 117 -2.90 19.36 13.05
N TYR A 118 -2.35 18.14 13.07
CA TYR A 118 -2.89 17.05 12.27
C TYR A 118 -4.00 16.35 13.06
N PRO A 119 -5.21 16.16 12.51
CA PRO A 119 -6.31 15.58 13.24
C PRO A 119 -5.99 14.15 13.69
N GLN A 120 -6.31 13.82 14.94
CA GLN A 120 -6.11 12.47 15.50
C GLN A 120 -7.26 11.54 15.09
N PHE A 121 -7.34 11.22 13.80
CA PHE A 121 -8.34 10.27 13.28
C PHE A 121 -7.83 8.81 13.26
N PHE A 122 -6.55 8.59 13.57
CA PHE A 122 -5.97 7.25 13.62
C PHE A 122 -6.11 6.60 15.00
N SER A 123 -6.24 5.27 14.97
CA SER A 123 -6.25 4.43 16.17
C SER A 123 -4.99 4.64 17.03
N PRO A 124 -5.07 4.54 18.37
CA PRO A 124 -3.91 4.52 19.28
C PRO A 124 -2.92 3.37 19.00
N LEU A 125 -3.31 2.40 18.17
CA LEU A 125 -2.43 1.32 17.70
C LEU A 125 -1.46 1.76 16.59
N LEU A 126 -1.67 2.93 15.97
CA LEU A 126 -0.77 3.48 14.97
C LEU A 126 0.38 4.23 15.65
N THR A 127 1.62 3.79 15.41
CA THR A 127 2.81 4.46 15.93
C THR A 127 3.08 5.78 15.21
N ARG A 128 3.91 6.64 15.80
CA ARG A 128 4.37 7.89 15.16
C ARG A 128 5.17 7.65 13.87
N GLN A 129 5.71 6.44 13.69
CA GLN A 129 6.43 6.02 12.49
C GLN A 129 5.50 5.43 11.41
N GLY A 130 4.19 5.30 11.69
CA GLY A 130 3.22 4.80 10.71
C GLY A 130 3.03 3.28 10.72
N PHE A 131 3.47 2.57 11.76
CA PHE A 131 3.29 1.12 11.90
C PHE A 131 2.11 0.76 12.80
N LEU A 132 1.41 -0.34 12.51
CA LEU A 132 0.32 -0.86 13.33
C LEU A 132 0.84 -1.83 14.40
N LEU A 133 0.41 -1.61 15.65
CA LEU A 133 0.65 -2.50 16.78
C LEU A 133 -0.51 -3.47 17.00
N ASP A 134 -0.23 -4.66 17.54
CA ASP A 134 -1.26 -5.62 17.94
C ASP A 134 -1.97 -5.21 19.25
N LYS A 135 -1.27 -4.48 20.12
CA LYS A 135 -1.76 -4.02 21.42
C LYS A 135 -1.39 -2.56 21.63
N PRO A 136 -2.22 -1.78 22.34
CA PRO A 136 -1.88 -0.40 22.64
C PRO A 136 -0.60 -0.35 23.48
N PRO A 137 0.28 0.63 23.25
CA PRO A 137 1.46 0.80 24.06
C PRO A 137 1.03 1.02 25.52
N ARG A 138 1.66 0.28 26.44
CA ARG A 138 1.50 0.54 27.87
C ARG A 138 2.24 1.84 28.17
N TYR A 139 1.52 2.95 28.21
CA TYR A 139 2.09 4.17 28.77
C TYR A 139 2.44 3.88 30.24
N PRO A 140 3.64 4.24 30.72
CA PRO A 140 3.83 4.38 32.16
C PRO A 140 2.84 5.44 32.63
N SER A 141 2.05 5.12 33.67
CA SER A 141 1.26 6.15 34.35
C SER A 141 2.20 7.30 34.69
N ALA A 142 1.91 8.49 34.18
CA ALA A 142 2.52 9.69 34.70
C ALA A 142 2.14 9.77 36.18
N GLY A 143 3.14 9.66 37.05
CA GLY A 143 3.03 10.01 38.47
C GLY A 143 3.04 11.52 38.64
#